data_AF-A0A368MYA2-F1
#
_entry.id   AF-A0A368MYA2-F1
#
_cell.length_a   1.000
_cell.length_b   1.000
_cell.length_c   1.000
_cell.angle_alpha   90.00
_cell.angle_beta   90.00
_cell.angle_gamma   90.00
#
_symmetry.space_group_name_H-M   'P 1'
#
loop_
_entity.id
_entity.type
_entity.pdbx_description
1 polymer ?
#
loop_
_entity_poly.entity_id
_entity_poly.type
_entity_poly.pdbx_seq_one_letter_code
_entity_poly.pdbx_strand_id
1 'polypeptide(L)'
;MKKFMICAALFFAAVFQAQTCSELVQYAKSEDPYPDRVTPVGSSMLAKAEFYEVDGGGGLVIAYIKQNDYDFSGKPYIFCGISSQRWSKFKSEGLYGGSYGKAFHAYIMDYTCNCR
;
A
#
# COMPACT_ATOMS: atom_id res chain seq x y z
N MET A 1 31.47 -6.99 -38.63
CA MET A 1 30.10 -6.61 -39.04
C MET A 1 29.11 -7.17 -38.03
N LYS A 2 28.12 -6.34 -37.63
CA LYS A 2 26.88 -6.67 -36.88
C LYS A 2 27.11 -7.17 -35.43
N LYS A 3 27.07 -6.32 -34.39
CA LYS A 3 25.90 -5.63 -33.77
C LYS A 3 24.70 -6.56 -33.57
N PHE A 4 24.13 -6.50 -32.35
CA PHE A 4 22.93 -7.16 -31.80
C PHE A 4 23.17 -8.45 -31.01
N MET A 5 23.25 -8.35 -29.68
CA MET A 5 22.60 -9.30 -28.75
C MET A 5 22.87 -8.97 -27.27
N ILE A 6 22.40 -7.82 -26.76
CA ILE A 6 22.31 -7.62 -25.30
C ILE A 6 21.09 -6.75 -25.01
N CYS A 7 19.89 -7.33 -24.92
CA CYS A 7 18.70 -6.65 -24.37
C CYS A 7 17.70 -7.58 -23.65
N ALA A 8 17.97 -8.89 -23.49
CA ALA A 8 16.98 -9.83 -22.95
C ALA A 8 16.97 -9.97 -21.42
N ALA A 9 18.01 -9.49 -20.72
CA ALA A 9 18.16 -9.72 -19.27
C ALA A 9 17.35 -8.75 -18.38
N LEU A 10 16.90 -7.61 -18.91
CA LEU A 10 16.19 -6.59 -18.12
C LEU A 10 14.67 -6.83 -18.03
N PHE A 11 14.10 -7.71 -18.86
CA PHE A 11 12.68 -8.03 -18.82
C PHE A 11 12.32 -9.08 -17.76
N PHE A 12 13.26 -9.95 -17.37
CA PHE A 12 12.95 -11.07 -16.48
C PHE A 12 12.82 -10.68 -14.99
N ALA A 13 13.49 -9.60 -14.56
CA ALA A 13 13.46 -9.16 -13.16
C ALA A 13 12.14 -8.47 -12.76
N ALA A 14 11.46 -7.81 -13.72
CA ALA A 14 10.20 -7.13 -13.45
C ALA A 14 9.04 -8.11 -13.22
N VAL A 15 9.00 -9.23 -13.95
CA VAL A 15 7.93 -10.22 -13.82
C VAL A 15 7.95 -10.95 -12.47
N PHE A 16 9.14 -11.14 -11.89
CA PHE A 16 9.30 -11.84 -10.61
C PHE A 16 8.78 -11.02 -9.41
N GLN A 17 8.90 -9.69 -9.45
CA GLN A 17 8.42 -8.82 -8.36
C GLN A 17 6.90 -8.66 -8.38
N ALA A 18 6.29 -8.54 -9.56
CA ALA A 18 4.83 -8.47 -9.70
C ALA A 18 4.13 -9.71 -9.12
N GLN A 19 4.69 -10.91 -9.36
CA GLN A 19 4.14 -12.16 -8.83
C GLN A 19 4.16 -12.17 -7.29
N THR A 20 5.25 -11.70 -6.68
CA THR A 20 5.41 -11.70 -5.21
C THR A 20 4.41 -10.78 -4.50
N CYS A 21 3.99 -9.67 -5.10
CA CYS A 21 3.05 -8.77 -4.44
C CYS A 21 1.60 -9.24 -4.52
N SER A 22 1.23 -9.89 -5.63
CA SER A 22 -0.07 -10.55 -5.73
C SER A 22 -0.18 -11.68 -4.70
N GLU A 23 0.85 -12.50 -4.59
CA GLU A 23 0.94 -13.58 -3.58
C GLU A 23 0.92 -13.02 -2.16
N LEU A 24 1.67 -11.96 -1.87
CA LEU A 24 1.68 -11.30 -0.55
C LEU A 24 0.30 -10.75 -0.17
N VAL A 25 -0.38 -10.07 -1.10
CA VAL A 25 -1.73 -9.53 -0.84
C VAL A 25 -2.74 -10.66 -0.64
N GLN A 26 -2.63 -11.75 -1.41
CA GLN A 26 -3.50 -12.91 -1.23
C GLN A 26 -3.27 -13.58 0.13
N TYR A 27 -2.01 -13.76 0.52
CA TYR A 27 -1.64 -14.29 1.82
C TYR A 27 -2.15 -13.40 2.96
N ALA A 28 -1.91 -12.08 2.90
CA ALA A 28 -2.39 -11.16 3.93
C ALA A 28 -3.92 -11.19 4.06
N LYS A 29 -4.66 -11.33 2.95
CA LYS A 29 -6.12 -11.48 2.94
C LYS A 29 -6.61 -12.84 3.45
N SER A 30 -5.80 -13.90 3.33
CA SER A 30 -6.16 -15.21 3.86
C SER A 30 -5.95 -15.28 5.37
N GLU A 31 -4.89 -14.64 5.88
CA GLU A 31 -4.62 -14.55 7.32
C GLU A 31 -5.60 -13.60 8.02
N ASP A 32 -5.90 -12.45 7.41
CA ASP A 32 -6.81 -11.45 7.94
C ASP A 32 -7.96 -11.15 6.95
N PRO A 33 -9.03 -11.96 6.96
CA PRO A 33 -10.19 -11.73 6.10
C PRO A 33 -10.99 -10.48 6.49
N TYR A 34 -10.74 -9.90 7.67
CA TYR A 34 -11.47 -8.76 8.22
C TYR A 34 -10.50 -7.63 8.59
N PRO A 35 -9.81 -7.04 7.60
CA PRO A 35 -8.81 -6.02 7.85
C PRO A 35 -9.40 -4.82 8.57
N ASP A 36 -8.56 -4.13 9.32
CA ASP A 36 -8.93 -2.84 9.91
C ASP A 36 -9.00 -1.78 8.82
N ARG A 37 -10.10 -1.03 8.76
CA ARG A 37 -10.41 -0.13 7.65
C ARG A 37 -10.61 1.30 8.11
N VAL A 38 -10.12 2.23 7.29
CA VAL A 38 -10.34 3.67 7.43
C VAL A 38 -10.94 4.21 6.14
N THR A 39 -12.06 4.90 6.25
CA THR A 39 -12.67 5.69 5.17
C THR A 39 -12.55 7.17 5.52
N PRO A 40 -11.51 7.87 5.04
CA PRO A 40 -11.23 9.23 5.44
C PRO A 40 -12.17 10.22 4.73
N VAL A 41 -13.31 10.52 5.37
CA VAL A 41 -14.30 11.48 4.86
C VAL A 41 -13.66 12.86 4.64
N GLY A 42 -13.89 13.45 3.47
CA GLY A 42 -13.35 14.78 3.12
C GLY A 42 -11.87 14.81 2.74
N SER A 43 -11.18 13.67 2.75
CA SER A 43 -9.80 13.58 2.26
C SER A 43 -9.74 13.78 0.74
N SER A 44 -8.86 14.66 0.27
CA SER A 44 -8.56 14.85 -1.16
C SER A 44 -7.58 13.81 -1.72
N MET A 45 -6.86 13.09 -0.85
CA MET A 45 -5.80 12.16 -1.25
C MET A 45 -6.22 10.70 -1.16
N LEU A 46 -6.80 10.29 -0.03
CA LEU A 46 -7.22 8.91 0.24
C LEU A 46 -8.73 8.76 0.06
N ALA A 47 -9.14 7.68 -0.61
CA ALA A 47 -10.52 7.19 -0.64
C ALA A 47 -10.77 6.17 0.48
N LYS A 48 -9.79 5.31 0.76
CA LYS A 48 -9.82 4.28 1.81
C LYS A 48 -8.39 3.82 2.14
N ALA A 49 -8.16 3.30 3.35
CA ALA A 49 -6.99 2.50 3.68
C ALA A 49 -7.42 1.23 4.43
N GLU A 50 -6.80 0.10 4.11
CA GLU A 50 -7.05 -1.20 4.75
C GLU A 50 -5.73 -1.73 5.30
N PHE A 51 -5.71 -2.15 6.56
CA PHE A 51 -4.57 -2.78 7.22
C PHE A 51 -4.86 -4.25 7.46
N TYR A 52 -4.01 -5.10 6.89
CA TYR A 52 -4.00 -6.54 7.08
C TYR A 52 -2.87 -6.87 8.03
N GLU A 53 -3.21 -7.43 9.19
CA GLU A 53 -2.19 -7.96 10.10
C GLU A 53 -1.67 -9.30 9.55
N VAL A 54 -0.35 -9.47 9.57
CA VAL A 54 0.28 -10.75 9.24
C VAL A 54 1.14 -11.20 10.42
N ASP A 55 1.36 -12.51 10.54
CA ASP A 55 2.12 -13.09 11.64
C ASP A 55 3.47 -12.38 11.86
N GLY A 56 3.78 -12.09 13.13
CA GLY A 56 5.03 -11.43 13.54
C GLY A 56 4.94 -9.94 13.87
N GLY A 57 3.73 -9.37 14.03
CA GLY A 57 3.51 -8.01 14.58
C GLY A 57 3.68 -6.86 13.58
N GLY A 58 3.71 -7.20 12.29
CA GLY A 58 3.70 -6.25 11.18
C GLY A 58 2.54 -6.57 10.24
N GLY A 59 2.29 -5.69 9.28
CA GLY A 59 1.17 -5.81 8.38
C GLY A 59 1.39 -5.13 7.06
N LEU A 60 0.37 -5.28 6.22
CA LEU A 60 0.30 -4.71 4.89
C LEU A 60 -0.83 -3.69 4.87
N VAL A 61 -0.55 -2.49 4.35
CA VAL A 61 -1.57 -1.48 4.09
C VAL A 61 -1.87 -1.42 2.60
N ILE A 62 -3.14 -1.55 2.23
CA ILE A 62 -3.64 -1.21 0.91
C ILE A 62 -4.29 0.17 0.99
N ALA A 63 -3.62 1.18 0.44
CA ALA A 63 -4.15 2.53 0.37
C ALA A 63 -4.77 2.79 -1.00
N TYR A 64 -6.00 3.28 -1.01
CA TYR A 64 -6.73 3.65 -2.22
C TYR A 64 -6.57 5.16 -2.43
N ILE A 65 -5.61 5.55 -3.27
CA ILE A 65 -5.22 6.95 -3.51
C ILE A 65 -6.05 7.51 -4.67
N LYS A 66 -6.76 8.60 -4.40
CA LYS A 66 -7.57 9.33 -5.38
C LYS A 66 -6.71 9.86 -6.52
N GLN A 67 -7.18 9.69 -7.74
CA GLN A 67 -6.53 10.26 -8.93
C GLN A 67 -7.01 11.69 -9.24
N ASN A 68 -8.15 12.10 -8.67
CA ASN A 68 -8.72 13.44 -8.72
C ASN A 68 -9.79 13.59 -7.62
N ASP A 69 -10.37 14.79 -7.46
CA ASP A 69 -11.33 15.08 -6.39
C ASP A 69 -12.65 14.28 -6.46
N TYR A 70 -13.00 13.78 -7.65
CA TYR A 70 -14.21 12.99 -7.90
C TYR A 70 -13.97 11.47 -7.85
N ASP A 71 -12.74 11.04 -7.57
CA ASP A 71 -12.39 9.63 -7.44
C ASP A 71 -12.74 9.11 -6.04
N PHE A 72 -13.90 8.46 -5.91
CA PHE A 72 -14.34 7.85 -4.65
C PHE A 72 -13.86 6.41 -4.47
N SER A 73 -13.30 5.80 -5.51
CA SER A 73 -12.80 4.42 -5.47
C SER A 73 -11.31 4.38 -5.10
N GLY A 74 -10.54 5.33 -5.63
CA GLY A 74 -9.09 5.38 -5.52
C GLY A 74 -8.39 4.28 -6.33
N LYS A 75 -7.13 4.52 -6.66
CA LYS A 75 -6.22 3.50 -7.18
C LYS A 75 -5.48 2.83 -6.02
N PRO A 76 -5.42 1.49 -5.95
CA PRO A 76 -4.76 0.80 -4.85
C PRO A 76 -3.23 0.87 -4.96
N TYR A 77 -2.58 1.11 -3.82
CA TYR A 77 -1.13 1.08 -3.61
C TYR A 77 -0.84 0.28 -2.34
N ILE A 78 0.26 -0.49 -2.36
CA ILE A 78 0.59 -1.45 -1.31
C ILE A 78 1.80 -0.93 -0.52
N PHE A 79 1.68 -0.96 0.80
CA PHE A 79 2.72 -0.55 1.74
C PHE A 79 2.98 -1.70 2.73
N CYS A 80 4.25 -2.07 2.92
CA CYS A 80 4.67 -3.32 3.56
C CYS A 80 5.39 -3.04 4.87
N GLY A 81 5.33 -3.99 5.82
CA GLY A 81 6.08 -3.87 7.08
C GLY A 81 5.55 -2.76 7.99
N ILE A 82 4.27 -2.42 7.85
CA ILE A 82 3.61 -1.45 8.71
C ILE A 82 3.34 -2.10 10.06
N SER A 83 3.87 -1.56 11.16
CA SER A 83 3.54 -2.06 12.49
C SER A 83 2.14 -1.62 12.92
N SER A 84 1.49 -2.40 13.78
CA SER A 84 0.19 -2.03 14.37
C SER A 84 0.26 -0.69 15.12
N GLN A 85 1.42 -0.33 15.67
CA GLN A 85 1.67 0.97 16.28
C GLN A 85 1.64 2.12 15.27
N ARG A 86 2.29 1.96 14.10
CA ARG A 86 2.24 2.96 13.01
C ARG A 86 0.84 3.11 12.46
N TRP A 87 0.14 1.99 12.26
CA TRP A 87 -1.25 2.00 11.84
C TRP A 87 -2.15 2.74 12.84
N SER A 88 -2.01 2.46 14.14
CA SER A 88 -2.74 3.17 15.21
C SER A 88 -2.47 4.67 15.21
N LYS A 89 -1.20 5.08 15.02
CA LYS A 89 -0.82 6.50 14.89
C LYS A 89 -1.42 7.16 13.65
N PHE A 90 -1.41 6.48 12.50
CA PHE A 90 -2.08 6.95 11.29
C PHE A 90 -3.57 7.23 11.55
N LYS A 91 -4.29 6.29 12.18
CA LYS A 91 -5.72 6.47 12.49
C LYS A 91 -5.96 7.65 13.42
N SER A 92 -5.22 7.69 14.53
CA SER A 92 -5.38 8.72 15.56
C SER A 92 -5.08 10.13 15.01
N GLU A 93 -3.95 10.30 14.34
CA GLU A 93 -3.55 11.60 13.76
C GLU A 93 -4.41 11.99 12.55
N GLY A 94 -4.93 11.01 11.81
CA GLY A 94 -5.89 11.27 10.74
C GLY A 94 -7.22 11.82 11.28
N LEU A 95 -7.72 11.27 12.39
CA LEU A 95 -8.97 11.65 13.01
C LEU A 95 -8.87 12.95 13.82
N TYR A 96 -7.84 13.08 14.67
CA TYR A 96 -7.69 14.20 15.62
C TYR A 96 -6.72 15.29 15.13
N GLY A 97 -5.73 14.93 14.29
CA GLY A 97 -4.75 15.85 13.73
C GLY A 97 -5.21 16.58 12.46
N GLY A 98 -6.44 16.29 11.99
CA GLY A 98 -7.15 17.08 10.97
C GLY A 98 -6.78 16.79 9.52
N SER A 99 -5.89 15.84 9.23
CA SER A 99 -5.61 15.43 7.84
C SER A 99 -5.07 14.00 7.75
N TYR A 100 -5.90 13.11 7.20
CA TYR A 100 -5.47 11.75 6.83
C TYR A 100 -4.32 11.74 5.83
N GLY A 101 -4.23 12.72 4.92
CA GLY A 101 -3.12 12.83 3.98
C GLY A 101 -1.78 13.11 4.69
N LYS A 102 -1.76 14.01 5.67
CA LYS A 102 -0.56 14.28 6.48
C LYS A 102 -0.17 13.07 7.34
N ALA A 103 -1.15 12.45 8.00
CA ALA A 103 -0.93 11.25 8.79
C ALA A 103 -0.39 10.10 7.93
N PHE A 104 -0.91 9.93 6.71
CA PHE A 104 -0.44 8.90 5.79
C PHE A 104 1.03 9.10 5.40
N HIS A 105 1.43 10.33 5.06
CA HIS A 105 2.82 10.65 4.76
C HIS A 105 3.74 10.37 5.94
N ALA A 106 3.33 10.70 7.16
CA ALA A 106 4.16 10.53 8.35
C ALA A 106 4.38 9.05 8.76
N TYR A 107 3.36 8.20 8.58
CA TYR A 107 3.38 6.85 9.17
C TYR A 107 3.44 5.71 8.17
N ILE A 108 3.00 5.92 6.91
CA ILE A 108 2.78 4.85 5.92
C ILE A 108 3.56 5.05 4.61
N MET A 109 3.63 6.26 4.05
CA MET A 109 4.11 6.50 2.67
C MET A 109 5.50 5.92 2.36
N ASP A 110 6.44 6.03 3.31
CA ASP A 110 7.82 5.57 3.13
C ASP A 110 7.97 4.04 3.07
N TYR A 111 6.90 3.31 3.35
CA TYR A 111 6.87 1.85 3.37
C TYR A 111 6.32 1.26 2.06
N THR A 112 6.39 2.02 0.96
CA THR A 112 5.95 1.55 -0.35
C THR A 112 6.64 0.22 -0.66
N CYS A 113 5.85 -0.82 -0.92
CA CYS A 113 6.40 -2.12 -1.28
C CYS A 113 7.13 -2.00 -2.63
N ASN A 114 8.25 -2.69 -2.80
CA ASN A 114 8.93 -2.79 -4.09
C ASN A 114 8.20 -3.79 -5.00
N CYS A 115 6.93 -3.50 -5.29
CA CYS A 115 6.08 -4.20 -6.24
C CYS A 115 6.26 -3.55 -7.61
N ARG A 116 7.16 -4.09 -8.43
CA ARG A 116 7.33 -3.67 -9.83
C ARG A 116 6.62 -4.62 -10.76
#